data_AF-A0A6L4B2K2-F1
#
_entry.id   AF-A0A6L4B2K2-F1
#
_cell.length_a   1.000
_cell.length_b   1.000
_cell.length_c   1.000
_cell.angle_alpha   90.00
_cell.angle_beta   90.00
_cell.angle_gamma   90.00
#
_symmetry.space_group_name_H-M   'P 1'
#
loop_
_entity.id
_entity.type
_entity.pdbx_description
1 polymer ?
#
loop_
_entity_poly.entity_id
_entity_poly.type
_entity_poly.pdbx_seq_one_letter_code
_entity_poly.pdbx_strand_id
1 'polypeptide(L)'
;MHRAFGWTLALAVLSTSAALGQGTITDPPATFVRGATPWDTSPAANFTGVSATLSQDHLFETGWWFRVAGDTQETAFSVPDSQDYTGSSSTIHWNDVAGRGLFAATENTSLYDTTSIFGFASGYVATMLSIENLSSQDPLELEIFHLADFDLAGPGSDSAAWRQYTPYSMIELTDPSGNVAYYLSPHPWTGFLVRPWSTATGVAALLSDAAVTDFDNSGLPFGPGDFTGGWQYSLTLPPGGSDFVGVYLMVNSNAYCFNPVGVFCDGFEGEELFFWSSSIP
;
A
#
# COMPACT_ATOMS: atom_id res chain seq x y z
N MET A 1 47.64 -45.31 -32.14
CA MET A 1 46.41 -44.52 -32.37
C MET A 1 45.71 -44.32 -31.04
N HIS A 2 45.93 -43.19 -30.36
CA HIS A 2 45.21 -42.82 -29.13
C HIS A 2 44.18 -41.76 -29.49
N ARG A 3 42.89 -42.09 -29.33
CA ARG A 3 41.79 -41.14 -29.45
C ARG A 3 41.54 -40.55 -28.07
N ALA A 4 41.84 -39.26 -27.92
CA ALA A 4 41.47 -38.50 -26.74
C ALA A 4 39.95 -38.28 -26.75
N PHE A 5 39.26 -38.82 -25.75
CA PHE A 5 37.85 -38.56 -25.48
C PHE A 5 37.76 -37.23 -24.73
N GLY A 6 37.42 -36.16 -25.44
CA GLY A 6 37.10 -34.87 -24.82
C GLY A 6 35.71 -34.93 -24.20
N TRP A 7 35.63 -34.83 -22.88
CA TRP A 7 34.37 -34.66 -22.16
C TRP A 7 34.05 -33.17 -22.12
N THR A 8 33.06 -32.73 -22.89
CA THR A 8 32.50 -31.38 -22.78
C THR A 8 31.55 -31.35 -21.59
N LEU A 9 31.97 -30.69 -20.51
CA LEU A 9 31.12 -30.43 -19.35
C LEU A 9 30.17 -29.27 -19.70
N ALA A 10 28.90 -29.57 -19.95
CA ALA A 10 27.87 -28.56 -20.11
C ALA A 10 27.49 -28.02 -18.72
N LEU A 11 27.89 -26.78 -18.44
CA LEU A 11 27.49 -26.06 -17.24
C LEU A 11 26.05 -25.55 -17.44
N ALA A 12 25.08 -26.23 -16.83
CA ALA A 12 23.71 -25.75 -16.78
C ALA A 12 23.64 -24.54 -15.83
N VAL A 13 23.52 -23.34 -16.39
CA VAL A 13 23.19 -22.15 -15.60
C VAL A 13 21.71 -22.26 -15.25
N LEU A 14 21.42 -22.65 -14.01
CA LEU A 14 20.08 -22.55 -13.43
C LEU A 14 19.79 -21.06 -13.25
N SER A 15 19.05 -20.48 -14.19
CA SER A 15 18.44 -19.16 -14.00
C SER A 15 17.35 -19.32 -12.94
N THR A 16 17.63 -18.95 -11.70
CA THR A 16 16.59 -18.74 -10.71
C THR A 16 15.75 -17.56 -11.18
N SER A 17 14.51 -17.81 -11.59
CA SER A 17 13.55 -16.72 -11.79
C SER A 17 13.47 -15.93 -10.49
N ALA A 18 13.67 -14.61 -10.56
CA ALA A 18 13.39 -13.76 -9.42
C ALA A 18 11.95 -14.00 -8.98
N ALA A 19 11.73 -14.19 -7.69
CA ALA A 19 10.37 -14.22 -7.16
C ALA A 19 9.72 -12.86 -7.46
N LEU A 20 8.53 -12.90 -8.05
CA LEU A 20 7.76 -11.71 -8.36
C LEU A 20 6.99 -11.27 -7.11
N GLY A 21 6.72 -9.98 -7.04
CA GLY A 21 6.12 -9.28 -5.93
C GLY A 21 7.05 -8.70 -4.88
N GLN A 22 8.30 -9.12 -4.80
CA GLN A 22 9.23 -8.72 -3.73
C GLN A 22 10.29 -7.73 -4.20
N GLY A 23 10.70 -6.81 -3.33
CA GLY A 23 11.74 -5.83 -3.66
C GLY A 23 11.91 -4.74 -2.62
N THR A 24 12.79 -3.80 -2.93
CA THR A 24 13.13 -2.68 -2.05
C THR A 24 13.20 -1.40 -2.86
N ILE A 25 12.56 -0.35 -2.36
CA ILE A 25 12.74 1.02 -2.84
C ILE A 25 13.38 1.86 -1.73
N THR A 26 14.23 2.80 -2.10
CA THR A 26 15.00 3.62 -1.17
C THR A 26 14.98 5.09 -1.60
N ASP A 27 14.67 5.96 -0.65
CA ASP A 27 14.95 7.39 -0.71
C ASP A 27 15.71 7.75 0.57
N PRO A 28 17.06 7.64 0.57
CA PRO A 28 17.82 7.58 1.81
C PRO A 28 17.58 8.81 2.72
N PRO A 29 17.38 8.60 4.03
CA PRO A 29 17.57 7.34 4.76
C PRO A 29 16.37 6.39 4.74
N ALA A 30 15.22 6.82 4.20
CA ALA A 30 14.00 6.01 4.19
C ALA A 30 14.15 4.78 3.29
N THR A 31 13.57 3.66 3.70
CA THR A 31 13.55 2.41 2.94
C THR A 31 12.21 1.72 3.11
N PHE A 32 11.64 1.24 2.01
CA PHE A 32 10.43 0.41 2.01
C PHE A 32 10.73 -0.93 1.34
N VAL A 33 10.44 -2.01 2.04
CA VAL A 33 10.69 -3.39 1.60
C VAL A 33 9.36 -4.14 1.51
N ARG A 34 9.11 -4.78 0.37
CA ARG A 34 8.09 -5.84 0.26
C ARG A 34 8.76 -7.20 0.42
N GLY A 35 8.29 -7.97 1.41
CA GLY A 35 8.85 -9.27 1.78
C GLY A 35 8.61 -10.38 0.73
N ALA A 36 8.92 -11.63 1.08
CA ALA A 36 8.87 -12.75 0.14
C ALA A 36 7.46 -13.19 -0.30
N THR A 37 6.41 -12.69 0.36
CA THR A 37 5.00 -13.06 0.10
C THR A 37 4.03 -11.87 0.23
N PRO A 38 4.22 -10.75 -0.46
CA PRO A 38 3.36 -9.57 -0.28
C PRO A 38 1.97 -9.71 -0.94
N TRP A 39 1.68 -10.89 -1.49
CA TRP A 39 0.48 -11.20 -2.28
C TRP A 39 -0.21 -12.44 -1.73
N ASP A 40 -0.36 -12.47 -0.41
CA ASP A 40 -1.05 -13.51 0.33
C ASP A 40 -1.88 -12.90 1.48
N THR A 41 -2.28 -13.73 2.44
CA THR A 41 -3.12 -13.34 3.57
C THR A 41 -2.35 -12.65 4.71
N SER A 42 -1.04 -12.44 4.58
CA SER A 42 -0.14 -11.80 5.56
C SER A 42 0.99 -11.06 4.79
N PRO A 43 0.65 -10.00 4.05
CA PRO A 43 1.56 -9.39 3.09
C PRO A 43 2.64 -8.55 3.79
N ALA A 44 3.75 -9.20 4.13
CA ALA A 44 4.83 -8.60 4.91
C ALA A 44 5.48 -7.40 4.21
N ALA A 45 5.65 -6.32 4.97
CA ALA A 45 6.37 -5.12 4.57
C ALA A 45 7.35 -4.70 5.66
N ASN A 46 8.26 -3.77 5.33
CA ASN A 46 9.04 -3.03 6.32
C ASN A 46 9.16 -1.59 5.84
N PHE A 47 8.97 -0.62 6.73
CA PHE A 47 9.19 0.80 6.49
C PHE A 47 10.12 1.39 7.56
N THR A 48 11.39 1.59 7.18
CA THR A 48 12.45 2.01 8.10
C THR A 48 13.07 3.34 7.69
N GLY A 49 13.93 3.91 8.55
CA GLY A 49 14.67 5.15 8.26
C GLY A 49 13.87 6.44 8.50
N VAL A 50 12.66 6.32 9.05
CA VAL A 50 11.68 7.42 9.23
C VAL A 50 11.38 7.72 10.71
N SER A 51 12.27 7.32 11.61
CA SER A 51 12.26 7.69 13.02
C SER A 51 13.69 7.87 13.54
N ALA A 52 13.84 8.32 14.79
CA ALA A 52 15.16 8.52 15.41
C ALA A 52 16.02 7.24 15.41
N THR A 53 15.40 6.07 15.51
CA THR A 53 16.06 4.77 15.36
C THR A 53 15.91 4.31 13.92
N LEU A 54 16.89 4.57 13.06
CA LEU A 54 16.78 4.33 11.61
C LEU A 54 16.50 2.86 11.21
N SER A 55 16.84 1.89 12.07
CA SER A 55 16.56 0.47 11.84
C SER A 55 15.20 0.01 12.33
N GLN A 56 14.43 0.90 12.96
CA GLN A 56 13.09 0.60 13.46
C GLN A 56 12.13 0.52 12.29
N ASP A 57 11.41 -0.59 12.21
CA ASP A 57 10.28 -0.78 11.31
C ASP A 57 9.03 -0.17 11.92
N HIS A 58 8.19 0.41 11.07
CA HIS A 58 6.92 1.04 11.43
C HIS A 58 5.71 0.43 10.71
N LEU A 59 5.93 -0.51 9.77
CA LEU A 59 4.88 -1.06 8.92
C LEU A 59 5.17 -2.54 8.61
N PHE A 60 4.42 -3.43 9.25
CA PHE A 60 4.66 -4.88 9.22
C PHE A 60 3.91 -5.58 8.10
N GLU A 61 2.71 -5.12 7.77
CA GLU A 61 1.91 -5.65 6.66
C GLU A 61 1.26 -4.55 5.84
N THR A 62 1.25 -4.71 4.51
CA THR A 62 0.42 -3.89 3.63
C THR A 62 0.12 -4.59 2.32
N GLY A 63 -1.12 -4.52 1.85
CA GLY A 63 -1.54 -5.20 0.63
C GLY A 63 -2.95 -4.86 0.17
N TRP A 64 -3.32 -5.42 -0.98
CA TRP A 64 -4.61 -5.23 -1.64
C TRP A 64 -5.43 -6.51 -1.68
N TRP A 65 -6.73 -6.36 -1.45
CA TRP A 65 -7.75 -7.38 -1.70
C TRP A 65 -8.81 -6.81 -2.63
N PHE A 66 -9.55 -7.70 -3.27
CA PHE A 66 -10.70 -7.32 -4.08
C PHE A 66 -11.86 -8.29 -3.90
N ARG A 67 -13.06 -7.81 -4.24
CA ARG A 67 -14.27 -8.63 -4.38
C ARG A 67 -15.06 -8.14 -5.57
N VAL A 68 -15.36 -9.01 -6.51
CA VAL A 68 -16.20 -8.69 -7.68
C VAL A 68 -17.65 -9.02 -7.36
N ALA A 69 -18.61 -8.34 -7.99
CA ALA A 69 -20.02 -8.67 -7.83
C ALA A 69 -20.31 -10.16 -8.05
N GLY A 70 -20.95 -10.79 -7.06
CA GLY A 70 -21.26 -12.23 -7.06
C GLY A 70 -20.26 -13.12 -6.32
N ASP A 71 -19.09 -12.59 -5.96
CA ASP A 71 -18.15 -13.28 -5.07
C ASP A 71 -18.72 -13.41 -3.65
N THR A 72 -18.34 -14.49 -2.96
CA THR A 72 -18.79 -14.79 -1.59
C THR A 72 -17.77 -14.45 -0.51
N GLN A 73 -16.61 -13.93 -0.90
CA GLN A 73 -15.51 -13.53 -0.03
C GLN A 73 -14.56 -12.60 -0.79
N GLU A 74 -13.69 -11.91 -0.07
CA GLU A 74 -12.59 -11.17 -0.67
C GLU A 74 -11.46 -12.12 -1.13
N THR A 75 -10.66 -11.66 -2.08
CA THR A 75 -9.48 -12.37 -2.61
C THR A 75 -8.28 -11.43 -2.56
N ALA A 76 -7.18 -11.88 -1.95
CA ALA A 76 -5.91 -11.14 -2.01
C ALA A 76 -5.43 -11.05 -3.46
N PHE A 77 -4.75 -9.96 -3.81
CA PHE A 77 -4.08 -9.88 -5.11
C PHE A 77 -3.10 -11.04 -5.27
N SER A 78 -3.06 -11.65 -6.45
CA SER A 78 -2.17 -12.78 -6.74
C SER A 78 -0.74 -12.33 -6.96
N VAL A 79 0.19 -13.28 -7.10
CA VAL A 79 1.55 -12.97 -7.60
C VAL A 79 1.44 -12.21 -8.94
N PRO A 80 2.15 -11.09 -9.12
CA PRO A 80 2.09 -10.27 -10.33
C PRO A 80 2.78 -10.93 -11.52
N ASP A 81 2.49 -10.46 -12.72
CA ASP A 81 3.12 -10.92 -13.96
C ASP A 81 4.49 -10.29 -14.19
N SER A 82 4.66 -9.05 -13.73
CA SER A 82 5.93 -8.33 -13.80
C SER A 82 6.05 -7.28 -12.71
N GLN A 83 7.29 -6.85 -12.46
CA GLN A 83 7.62 -5.82 -11.50
C GLN A 83 8.86 -5.06 -11.94
N ASP A 84 8.97 -3.81 -11.49
CA ASP A 84 10.18 -3.01 -11.53
C ASP A 84 10.37 -2.31 -10.18
N TYR A 85 11.62 -2.27 -9.70
CA TYR A 85 12.02 -1.58 -8.47
C TYR A 85 13.24 -0.74 -8.81
N THR A 86 13.03 0.58 -8.90
CA THR A 86 14.07 1.51 -9.36
C THR A 86 14.12 2.71 -8.43
N GLY A 87 15.23 2.87 -7.71
CA GLY A 87 15.44 4.01 -6.81
C GLY A 87 14.38 4.06 -5.71
N SER A 88 13.62 5.15 -5.67
CA SER A 88 12.56 5.38 -4.69
C SER A 88 11.15 4.99 -5.18
N SER A 89 11.04 4.27 -6.29
CA SER A 89 9.74 3.85 -6.83
C SER A 89 9.72 2.39 -7.29
N SER A 90 8.54 1.80 -7.28
CA SER A 90 8.27 0.50 -7.88
C SER A 90 6.98 0.51 -8.68
N THR A 91 6.94 -0.33 -9.71
CA THR A 91 5.73 -0.59 -10.50
C THR A 91 5.49 -2.09 -10.57
N ILE A 92 4.26 -2.52 -10.33
CA ILE A 92 3.86 -3.93 -10.30
C ILE A 92 2.64 -4.09 -11.20
N HIS A 93 2.64 -5.11 -12.06
CA HIS A 93 1.61 -5.29 -13.08
C HIS A 93 0.97 -6.67 -13.01
N TRP A 94 -0.36 -6.68 -13.18
CA TRP A 94 -1.19 -7.85 -13.41
C TRP A 94 -1.97 -7.64 -14.71
N ASN A 95 -1.76 -8.49 -15.69
CA ASN A 95 -2.52 -8.50 -16.93
C ASN A 95 -3.93 -9.10 -16.74
N ASP A 96 -4.08 -9.98 -15.75
CA ASP A 96 -5.35 -10.60 -15.37
C ASP A 96 -5.32 -11.01 -13.89
N VAL A 97 -5.90 -10.18 -13.03
CA VAL A 97 -5.86 -10.41 -11.58
C VAL A 97 -6.58 -11.71 -11.24
N ALA A 98 -5.87 -12.60 -10.55
CA ALA A 98 -6.31 -13.96 -10.20
C ALA A 98 -6.69 -14.85 -11.41
N GLY A 99 -6.32 -14.48 -12.65
CA GLY A 99 -6.58 -15.28 -13.85
C GLY A 99 -8.06 -15.46 -14.19
N ARG A 100 -8.90 -14.46 -13.88
CA ARG A 100 -10.37 -14.53 -14.03
C ARG A 100 -10.87 -13.94 -15.34
N GLY A 101 -10.02 -13.26 -16.10
CA GLY A 101 -10.36 -12.53 -17.32
C GLY A 101 -11.23 -11.30 -17.08
N LEU A 102 -11.22 -10.74 -15.86
CA LEU A 102 -12.14 -9.66 -15.46
C LEU A 102 -11.49 -8.28 -15.49
N PHE A 103 -10.30 -8.16 -14.90
CA PHE A 103 -9.58 -6.89 -14.85
C PHE A 103 -8.07 -7.07 -14.84
N ALA A 104 -7.38 -6.08 -15.40
CA ALA A 104 -5.95 -5.87 -15.23
C ALA A 104 -5.73 -4.82 -14.12
N ALA A 105 -4.54 -4.83 -13.52
CA ALA A 105 -4.17 -3.84 -12.52
C ALA A 105 -2.70 -3.43 -12.64
N THR A 106 -2.39 -2.21 -12.21
CA THR A 106 -1.03 -1.72 -12.04
C THR A 106 -0.92 -0.97 -10.73
N GLU A 107 0.00 -1.40 -9.87
CA GLU A 107 0.36 -0.68 -8.65
C GLU A 107 1.63 0.15 -8.92
N ASN A 108 1.57 1.44 -8.61
CA ASN A 108 2.75 2.29 -8.52
C ASN A 108 2.96 2.67 -7.05
N THR A 109 4.15 2.41 -6.54
CA THR A 109 4.56 2.80 -5.20
C THR A 109 5.72 3.78 -5.28
N SER A 110 5.63 4.87 -4.52
CA SER A 110 6.70 5.86 -4.38
C SER A 110 7.03 6.07 -2.91
N LEU A 111 8.31 6.16 -2.60
CA LEU A 111 8.85 6.44 -1.28
C LEU A 111 9.46 7.83 -1.26
N TYR A 112 9.21 8.58 -0.20
CA TYR A 112 9.74 9.92 -0.01
C TYR A 112 10.31 10.07 1.40
N ASP A 113 11.58 10.46 1.48
CA ASP A 113 12.16 11.04 2.69
C ASP A 113 11.70 12.49 2.83
N THR A 114 11.22 12.84 4.02
CA THR A 114 10.79 14.21 4.33
C THR A 114 11.66 14.86 5.41
N THR A 115 12.79 14.24 5.76
CA THR A 115 13.69 14.70 6.84
C THR A 115 14.14 16.15 6.64
N SER A 116 14.46 16.56 5.42
CA SER A 116 14.89 17.94 5.13
C SER A 116 13.80 18.99 5.33
N ILE A 117 12.53 18.59 5.30
CA ILE A 117 11.37 19.48 5.49
C ILE A 117 11.12 19.70 6.99
N PHE A 118 11.16 18.63 7.78
CA PHE A 118 10.77 18.68 9.19
C PHE A 118 11.95 18.81 10.16
N GLY A 119 13.18 18.53 9.71
CA GLY A 119 14.39 18.59 10.54
C GLY A 119 14.59 17.38 11.46
N PHE A 120 13.80 16.32 11.27
CA PHE A 120 13.91 15.03 11.96
C PHE A 120 13.52 13.90 11.01
N ALA A 121 13.95 12.66 11.30
CA ALA A 121 13.70 11.51 10.43
C ALA A 121 12.19 11.28 10.23
N SER A 122 11.76 11.29 8.98
CA SER A 122 10.35 11.21 8.60
C SER A 122 10.20 10.81 7.13
N GLY A 123 9.07 10.23 6.76
CA GLY A 123 8.80 9.93 5.36
C GLY A 123 7.43 9.34 5.14
N TYR A 124 7.15 8.97 3.88
CA TYR A 124 5.93 8.26 3.54
C TYR A 124 6.08 7.36 2.32
N VAL A 125 5.21 6.35 2.27
CA VAL A 125 4.99 5.49 1.12
C VAL A 125 3.63 5.85 0.51
N ALA A 126 3.62 6.17 -0.78
CA ALA A 126 2.41 6.39 -1.56
C ALA A 126 2.17 5.18 -2.46
N THR A 127 1.01 4.54 -2.37
CA THR A 127 0.65 3.39 -3.20
C THR A 127 -0.61 3.71 -3.99
N MET A 128 -0.51 3.68 -5.31
CA MET A 128 -1.62 3.96 -6.24
C MET A 128 -1.90 2.72 -7.09
N LEU A 129 -3.13 2.24 -7.06
CA LEU A 129 -3.60 1.07 -7.80
C LEU A 129 -4.53 1.51 -8.92
N SER A 130 -4.09 1.38 -10.17
CA SER A 130 -4.92 1.55 -11.35
C SER A 130 -5.51 0.21 -11.77
N ILE A 131 -6.79 0.21 -12.15
CA ILE A 131 -7.57 -0.99 -12.47
C ILE A 131 -8.27 -0.77 -13.81
N GLU A 132 -8.22 -1.76 -14.70
CA GLU A 132 -8.84 -1.73 -16.03
C GLU A 132 -9.79 -2.90 -16.20
N ASN A 133 -11.04 -2.64 -16.58
CA ASN A 133 -12.01 -3.66 -16.95
C ASN A 133 -11.66 -4.27 -18.31
N LEU A 134 -11.37 -5.57 -18.34
CA LEU A 134 -11.00 -6.28 -19.57
C LEU A 134 -12.21 -6.63 -20.46
N SER A 135 -13.43 -6.53 -19.94
CA SER A 135 -14.64 -6.77 -20.73
C SER A 135 -14.88 -5.60 -21.69
N SER A 136 -15.17 -5.93 -22.95
CA SER A 136 -15.59 -4.95 -23.97
C SER A 136 -17.11 -4.75 -24.02
N GLN A 137 -17.88 -5.48 -23.20
CA GLN A 137 -19.34 -5.48 -23.26
C GLN A 137 -19.99 -5.15 -21.91
N ASP A 138 -19.46 -5.67 -20.81
CA ASP A 138 -20.09 -5.61 -19.51
C ASP A 138 -19.36 -4.65 -18.56
N PRO A 139 -20.08 -3.84 -17.77
CA PRO A 139 -19.45 -3.09 -16.70
C PRO A 139 -18.92 -4.04 -15.62
N LEU A 140 -17.89 -3.61 -14.89
CA LEU A 140 -17.32 -4.32 -13.77
C LEU A 140 -17.64 -3.58 -12.47
N GLU A 141 -18.32 -4.26 -11.55
CA GLU A 141 -18.55 -3.81 -10.18
C GLU A 141 -17.53 -4.48 -9.25
N LEU A 142 -16.76 -3.66 -8.54
CA LEU A 142 -15.59 -4.10 -7.78
C LEU A 142 -15.52 -3.38 -6.45
N GLU A 143 -15.34 -4.15 -5.38
CA GLU A 143 -14.89 -3.64 -4.09
C GLU A 143 -13.38 -3.87 -3.99
N ILE A 144 -12.63 -2.82 -3.64
CA ILE A 144 -11.19 -2.86 -3.40
C ILE A 144 -10.91 -2.55 -1.95
N PHE A 145 -9.98 -3.28 -1.34
CA PHE A 145 -9.59 -3.09 0.04
C PHE A 145 -8.08 -2.92 0.13
N HIS A 146 -7.64 -1.96 0.94
CA HIS A 146 -6.24 -1.83 1.33
C HIS A 146 -6.08 -2.13 2.82
N LEU A 147 -5.06 -2.91 3.17
CA LEU A 147 -4.66 -3.18 4.55
C LEU A 147 -3.38 -2.40 4.89
N ALA A 148 -3.30 -1.90 6.11
CA ALA A 148 -2.04 -1.55 6.76
C ALA A 148 -2.00 -2.08 8.20
N ASP A 149 -0.87 -2.66 8.58
CA ASP A 149 -0.52 -3.06 9.94
C ASP A 149 0.68 -2.21 10.38
N PHE A 150 0.39 -1.23 11.24
CA PHE A 150 1.39 -0.29 11.75
C PHE A 150 1.78 -0.73 13.15
N ASP A 151 3.09 -0.72 13.39
CA ASP A 151 3.67 -0.95 14.70
C ASP A 151 4.76 0.13 14.90
N LEU A 152 4.42 1.23 15.58
CA LEU A 152 5.29 2.40 15.60
C LEU A 152 6.46 2.29 16.55
N ALA A 153 6.46 1.35 17.50
CA ALA A 153 7.55 1.17 18.48
C ALA A 153 7.67 -0.21 19.14
N GLY A 154 7.13 -1.23 18.50
CA GLY A 154 6.91 -2.55 19.06
C GLY A 154 5.43 -2.75 19.38
N PRO A 155 4.96 -4.00 19.31
CA PRO A 155 3.53 -4.28 19.30
C PRO A 155 2.89 -3.94 20.65
N GLY A 156 1.65 -3.45 20.60
CA GLY A 156 0.76 -3.39 21.76
C GLY A 156 0.68 -2.06 22.49
N SER A 157 1.39 -1.02 22.04
CA SER A 157 1.31 0.33 22.62
C SER A 157 0.68 1.39 21.72
N ASP A 158 0.36 1.04 20.48
CA ASP A 158 -0.22 1.99 19.52
C ASP A 158 -1.65 2.36 19.89
N SER A 159 -1.98 3.62 19.67
CA SER A 159 -3.35 4.14 19.74
C SER A 159 -3.69 4.85 18.45
N ALA A 160 -4.94 4.73 18.00
CA ALA A 160 -5.39 5.38 16.78
C ALA A 160 -6.67 6.18 16.97
N ALA A 161 -6.80 7.28 16.24
CA ALA A 161 -7.96 8.15 16.26
C ALA A 161 -8.29 8.67 14.85
N TRP A 162 -9.57 8.97 14.63
CA TRP A 162 -10.00 9.65 13.42
C TRP A 162 -9.49 11.09 13.42
N ARG A 163 -8.91 11.52 12.30
CA ARG A 163 -8.58 12.91 12.03
C ARG A 163 -9.22 13.37 10.73
N GLN A 164 -9.93 14.49 10.83
CA GLN A 164 -10.56 15.15 9.70
C GLN A 164 -9.74 16.38 9.32
N TYR A 165 -9.25 16.42 8.08
CA TYR A 165 -8.52 17.56 7.53
C TYR A 165 -9.07 17.88 6.15
N THR A 166 -10.04 18.78 6.06
CA THR A 166 -10.66 19.14 4.78
C THR A 166 -9.59 19.40 3.70
N PRO A 167 -9.60 18.66 2.57
CA PRO A 167 -10.66 17.77 2.07
C PRO A 167 -10.51 16.26 2.40
N TYR A 168 -9.47 15.86 3.11
CA TYR A 168 -9.12 14.47 3.40
C TYR A 168 -9.52 14.00 4.81
N SER A 169 -9.66 12.70 4.95
CA SER A 169 -9.78 12.02 6.24
C SER A 169 -8.66 11.02 6.38
N MET A 170 -8.18 10.84 7.60
CA MET A 170 -7.07 9.92 7.88
C MET A 170 -7.23 9.30 9.26
N ILE A 171 -6.57 8.17 9.43
CA ILE A 171 -6.38 7.53 10.72
C ILE A 171 -5.01 7.98 11.23
N GLU A 172 -5.00 8.72 12.34
CA GLU A 172 -3.77 9.07 13.04
C GLU A 172 -3.45 7.97 14.05
N LEU A 173 -2.21 7.51 14.04
CA LEU A 173 -1.66 6.57 14.98
C LEU A 173 -0.58 7.25 15.82
N THR A 174 -0.52 6.91 17.10
CA THR A 174 0.41 7.48 18.07
C THR A 174 0.93 6.39 18.99
N ASP A 175 2.18 6.52 19.41
CA ASP A 175 2.82 5.61 20.35
C ASP A 175 3.51 6.41 21.49
N PRO A 176 3.58 5.90 22.73
CA PRO A 176 4.24 6.58 23.85
C PRO A 176 5.74 6.92 23.66
N SER A 177 6.42 6.30 22.69
CA SER A 177 7.78 6.66 22.26
C SER A 177 7.87 8.01 21.56
N GLY A 178 6.73 8.55 21.10
CA GLY A 178 6.63 9.83 20.41
C GLY A 178 6.55 9.72 18.88
N ASN A 179 6.57 8.50 18.32
CA ASN A 179 6.29 8.31 16.89
C ASN A 179 4.81 8.56 16.60
N VAL A 180 4.55 9.14 15.43
CA VAL A 180 3.20 9.39 14.91
C VAL A 180 3.13 8.87 13.48
N ALA A 181 2.05 8.21 13.11
CA ALA A 181 1.79 7.82 11.73
C ALA A 181 0.42 8.29 11.25
N TYR A 182 0.29 8.41 9.94
CA TYR A 182 -0.96 8.70 9.27
C TYR A 182 -1.22 7.68 8.19
N TYR A 183 -2.39 7.06 8.27
CA TYR A 183 -2.93 6.21 7.23
C TYR A 183 -4.06 6.94 6.52
N LEU A 184 -3.79 7.39 5.29
CA LEU A 184 -4.66 8.28 4.54
C LEU A 184 -5.10 7.63 3.23
N SER A 185 -6.36 7.88 2.85
CA SER A 185 -6.83 7.67 1.48
C SER A 185 -7.07 9.02 0.79
N PRO A 186 -6.44 9.29 -0.37
CA PRO A 186 -6.70 10.50 -1.15
C PRO A 186 -7.92 10.39 -2.08
N HIS A 187 -8.52 9.19 -2.18
CA HIS A 187 -9.68 8.93 -3.03
C HIS A 187 -10.94 8.78 -2.19
N PRO A 188 -12.13 8.99 -2.78
CA PRO A 188 -13.39 8.65 -2.12
C PRO A 188 -13.41 7.17 -1.74
N TRP A 189 -13.53 6.90 -0.45
CA TRP A 189 -13.68 5.57 0.13
C TRP A 189 -15.13 5.37 0.59
N THR A 190 -15.55 4.11 0.74
CA THR A 190 -16.91 3.74 1.16
C THR A 190 -16.96 3.17 2.58
N GLY A 191 -15.84 2.62 3.06
CA GLY A 191 -15.70 2.18 4.44
C GLY A 191 -14.26 2.22 4.96
N PHE A 192 -14.10 2.25 6.29
CA PHE A 192 -12.86 1.89 6.96
C PHE A 192 -13.09 0.88 8.08
N LEU A 193 -12.04 0.16 8.46
CA LEU A 193 -12.09 -0.80 9.57
C LEU A 193 -10.79 -0.73 10.35
N VAL A 194 -10.89 -0.67 11.68
CA VAL A 194 -9.73 -0.83 12.58
C VAL A 194 -9.97 -1.97 13.55
N ARG A 195 -8.99 -2.86 13.71
CA ARG A 195 -9.04 -4.01 14.63
C ARG A 195 -7.68 -4.22 15.29
N PRO A 196 -7.64 -4.79 16.51
CA PRO A 196 -6.40 -5.33 17.04
C PRO A 196 -5.84 -6.39 16.11
N TRP A 197 -4.52 -6.45 15.95
CA TRP A 197 -3.87 -7.56 15.27
C TRP A 197 -4.28 -8.90 15.90
N SER A 198 -4.63 -9.85 15.05
CA SER A 198 -5.08 -11.18 15.43
C SER A 198 -5.18 -12.05 14.19
N THR A 199 -4.68 -13.28 14.28
CA THR A 199 -4.76 -14.26 13.18
C THR A 199 -6.19 -14.69 12.83
N ALA A 200 -7.18 -14.32 13.64
CA ALA A 200 -8.58 -14.71 13.42
C ALA A 200 -9.54 -13.52 13.27
N THR A 201 -9.16 -12.33 13.75
CA THR A 201 -10.07 -11.17 13.83
C THR A 201 -9.42 -9.84 13.45
N GLY A 202 -8.13 -9.85 13.12
CA GLY A 202 -7.47 -8.68 12.53
C GLY A 202 -7.99 -8.44 11.11
N VAL A 203 -7.75 -7.25 10.55
CA VAL A 203 -8.31 -6.90 9.24
C VAL A 203 -7.87 -7.87 8.15
N ALA A 204 -6.60 -8.31 8.14
CA ALA A 204 -6.09 -9.28 7.17
C ALA A 204 -6.81 -10.65 7.27
N ALA A 205 -7.11 -11.09 8.49
CA ALA A 205 -7.81 -12.34 8.75
C ALA A 205 -9.26 -12.29 8.27
N LEU A 206 -9.96 -11.16 8.49
CA LEU A 206 -11.32 -10.94 8.01
C LEU A 206 -11.39 -10.91 6.48
N LEU A 207 -10.47 -10.19 5.83
CA LEU A 207 -10.39 -10.14 4.36
C LEU A 207 -9.96 -11.47 3.71
N SER A 208 -9.50 -12.44 4.51
CA SER A 208 -8.99 -13.72 4.01
C SER A 208 -9.84 -14.92 4.45
N ASP A 209 -10.94 -14.68 5.17
CA ASP A 209 -11.85 -15.73 5.56
C ASP A 209 -12.84 -16.09 4.44
N ALA A 210 -13.80 -16.97 4.73
CA ALA A 210 -14.76 -17.45 3.74
C ALA A 210 -16.06 -16.62 3.68
N ALA A 211 -16.14 -15.53 4.44
CA ALA A 211 -17.26 -14.62 4.50
C ALA A 211 -16.95 -13.31 3.77
N VAL A 212 -18.02 -12.63 3.37
CA VAL A 212 -17.98 -11.26 2.86
C VAL A 212 -17.67 -10.31 4.02
N THR A 213 -16.62 -9.52 3.89
CA THR A 213 -16.30 -8.42 4.80
C THR A 213 -16.68 -7.09 4.15
N ASP A 214 -17.56 -6.32 4.80
CA ASP A 214 -17.82 -4.92 4.48
C ASP A 214 -17.33 -4.04 5.63
N PHE A 215 -16.54 -3.02 5.31
CA PHE A 215 -16.02 -2.09 6.29
C PHE A 215 -17.13 -1.14 6.75
N ASP A 216 -17.39 -1.15 8.04
CA ASP A 216 -18.55 -0.54 8.69
C ASP A 216 -18.23 0.80 9.38
N ASN A 217 -17.06 1.39 9.06
CA ASN A 217 -16.57 2.64 9.67
C ASN A 217 -16.38 2.52 11.19
N SER A 218 -15.88 1.38 11.65
CA SER A 218 -15.72 1.07 13.07
C SER A 218 -14.27 0.85 13.50
N GLY A 219 -14.07 0.79 14.82
CA GLY A 219 -12.79 0.45 15.44
C GLY A 219 -11.98 1.64 15.95
N LEU A 220 -12.45 2.87 15.69
CA LEU A 220 -11.86 4.10 16.25
C LEU A 220 -12.76 4.72 17.33
N PRO A 221 -12.18 5.31 18.40
CA PRO A 221 -10.76 5.30 18.74
C PRO A 221 -10.27 3.88 19.11
N PHE A 222 -9.00 3.63 18.84
CA PHE A 222 -8.31 2.37 19.10
C PHE A 222 -7.18 2.59 20.11
N GLY A 223 -6.85 1.54 20.86
CA GLY A 223 -5.62 1.47 21.65
C GLY A 223 -5.81 1.52 23.16
N PRO A 224 -4.73 1.26 23.92
CA PRO A 224 -3.43 0.78 23.41
C PRO A 224 -3.53 -0.65 22.85
N GLY A 225 -2.82 -0.94 21.76
CA GLY A 225 -2.85 -2.26 21.12
C GLY A 225 -1.97 -2.34 19.90
N ASP A 226 -2.04 -3.49 19.22
CA ASP A 226 -1.36 -3.79 17.96
C ASP A 226 -2.33 -3.47 16.81
N PHE A 227 -2.01 -2.51 15.94
CA PHE A 227 -2.98 -1.90 15.03
C PHE A 227 -3.06 -2.65 13.70
N THR A 228 -4.27 -3.04 13.29
CA THR A 228 -4.57 -3.32 11.89
C THR A 228 -5.69 -2.41 11.41
N GLY A 229 -5.53 -1.85 10.21
CA GLY A 229 -6.49 -0.93 9.61
C GLY A 229 -6.72 -1.21 8.14
N GLY A 230 -7.87 -0.78 7.62
CA GLY A 230 -8.13 -0.84 6.19
C GLY A 230 -9.05 0.24 5.66
N TRP A 231 -8.93 0.48 4.35
CA TRP A 231 -9.84 1.29 3.54
C TRP A 231 -10.56 0.42 2.52
N GLN A 232 -11.85 0.68 2.29
CA GLN A 232 -12.67 0.06 1.25
C GLN A 232 -13.08 1.09 0.21
N TYR A 233 -13.07 0.70 -1.06
CA TYR A 233 -13.48 1.49 -2.21
C TYR A 233 -14.48 0.69 -3.05
N SER A 234 -15.53 1.35 -3.53
CA SER A 234 -16.50 0.75 -4.44
C SER A 234 -16.35 1.39 -5.82
N LEU A 235 -15.97 0.58 -6.81
CA LEU A 235 -15.71 1.01 -8.19
C LEU A 235 -16.74 0.41 -9.14
N THR A 236 -17.17 1.19 -10.12
CA THR A 236 -17.97 0.71 -11.26
C THR A 236 -17.28 1.13 -12.54
N LEU A 237 -16.60 0.19 -13.19
CA LEU A 237 -15.84 0.45 -14.40
C LEU A 237 -16.71 0.15 -15.63
N PRO A 238 -16.87 1.07 -16.59
CA PRO A 238 -17.53 0.74 -17.85
C PRO A 238 -16.71 -0.31 -18.63
N PRO A 239 -17.28 -0.92 -19.69
CA PRO A 239 -16.53 -1.84 -20.54
C PRO A 239 -15.28 -1.17 -21.13
N GLY A 240 -14.11 -1.80 -20.94
CA GLY A 240 -12.80 -1.25 -21.33
C GLY A 240 -12.38 0.00 -20.56
N GLY A 241 -13.10 0.36 -19.50
CA GLY A 241 -12.83 1.51 -18.67
C GLY A 241 -11.80 1.24 -17.58
N SER A 242 -11.20 2.32 -17.07
CA SER A 242 -10.24 2.27 -15.97
C SER A 242 -10.57 3.28 -14.87
N ASP A 243 -10.16 2.98 -13.66
CA ASP A 243 -10.15 3.91 -12.52
C ASP A 243 -8.91 3.65 -11.66
N PHE A 244 -8.71 4.43 -10.60
CA PHE A 244 -7.63 4.24 -9.66
C PHE A 244 -8.01 4.60 -8.23
N VAL A 245 -7.38 3.92 -7.28
CA VAL A 245 -7.46 4.19 -5.84
C VAL A 245 -6.05 4.23 -5.27
N GLY A 246 -5.91 4.62 -4.01
CA GLY A 246 -4.59 4.67 -3.41
C GLY A 246 -4.61 4.99 -1.95
N VAL A 247 -3.44 4.90 -1.33
CA VAL A 247 -3.22 5.22 0.08
C VAL A 247 -1.87 5.90 0.27
N TYR A 248 -1.74 6.57 1.39
CA TYR A 248 -0.47 7.03 1.91
C TYR A 248 -0.25 6.47 3.31
N LEU A 249 0.96 5.94 3.52
CA LEU A 249 1.44 5.38 4.77
C LEU A 249 2.58 6.27 5.25
N MET A 250 2.30 7.14 6.22
CA MET A 250 3.21 8.21 6.62
C MET A 250 3.70 7.96 8.04
N VAL A 251 4.98 8.21 8.31
CA VAL A 251 5.56 8.11 9.67
C VAL A 251 6.39 9.36 9.95
N ASN A 252 6.11 9.98 11.09
CA ASN A 252 6.69 11.24 11.55
C ASN A 252 6.63 12.36 10.49
N SER A 253 5.74 12.23 9.51
CA SER A 253 5.57 13.17 8.41
C SER A 253 4.17 13.78 8.52
N ASN A 254 4.06 15.07 8.22
CA ASN A 254 2.77 15.76 8.24
C ASN A 254 1.97 15.47 6.97
N ALA A 255 0.75 14.96 7.13
CA ALA A 255 -0.18 14.71 6.02
C ALA A 255 -0.68 16.00 5.31
N TYR A 256 -0.34 17.17 5.84
CA TYR A 256 -0.79 18.47 5.37
C TYR A 256 -0.05 18.98 4.12
N CYS A 257 1.10 18.38 3.80
CA CYS A 257 1.91 18.79 2.65
C CYS A 257 1.48 18.13 1.33
N PHE A 258 0.37 17.39 1.34
CA PHE A 258 -0.12 16.65 0.20
C PHE A 258 -1.07 17.51 -0.63
N ASN A 259 -0.50 18.25 -1.57
CA ASN A 259 -1.24 18.55 -2.78
C ASN A 259 -0.43 18.03 -3.99
N PRO A 260 -0.94 17.07 -4.77
CA PRO A 260 -0.30 16.64 -6.02
C PRO A 260 -0.17 17.79 -7.03
N VAL A 261 -0.83 18.93 -6.78
CA VAL A 261 -0.81 20.14 -7.60
C VAL A 261 0.07 21.26 -7.00
N GLY A 262 0.93 20.96 -6.01
CA GLY A 262 2.01 21.88 -5.59
C GLY A 262 1.62 22.96 -4.58
N VAL A 263 0.94 22.59 -3.49
CA VAL A 263 0.84 23.46 -2.31
C VAL A 263 2.13 23.30 -1.51
N PHE A 264 2.85 24.40 -1.35
CA PHE A 264 4.14 24.43 -0.68
C PHE A 264 3.96 24.35 0.82
N CYS A 265 4.68 23.42 1.46
CA CYS A 265 4.88 23.40 2.91
C CYS A 265 5.98 24.36 3.37
N ASP A 266 6.21 25.46 2.64
CA ASP A 266 7.18 26.49 3.01
C ASP A 266 6.62 27.52 4.01
N GLY A 267 5.37 27.34 4.44
CA GLY A 267 4.75 28.18 5.46
C GLY A 267 4.30 29.56 4.96
N PHE A 268 4.08 29.72 3.65
CA PHE A 268 3.70 31.02 3.07
C PHE A 268 2.19 31.30 2.98
N GLU A 269 1.31 30.34 3.29
CA GLU A 269 -0.14 30.54 3.12
C GLU A 269 -0.84 31.11 4.36
N GLY A 270 -0.79 32.44 4.48
CA GLY A 270 -1.88 33.19 5.08
C GLY A 270 -3.07 33.26 4.11
N GLU A 271 -4.13 32.51 4.43
CA GLU A 271 -5.54 32.73 4.06
C GLU A 271 -6.02 32.77 2.59
N GLU A 272 -5.20 32.58 1.54
CA GLU A 272 -5.71 32.54 0.15
C GLU A 272 -5.19 31.35 -0.67
N LEU A 273 -5.94 30.24 -0.65
CA LEU A 273 -5.76 29.08 -1.53
C LEU A 273 -6.17 29.44 -2.97
N PHE A 274 -5.23 29.84 -3.83
CA PHE A 274 -5.44 29.96 -5.27
C PHE A 274 -5.11 28.63 -5.98
N PHE A 275 -6.15 27.97 -6.48
CA PHE A 275 -6.02 26.77 -7.32
C PHE A 275 -5.46 27.14 -8.70
N TRP A 276 -4.26 26.66 -9.04
CA TRP A 276 -3.80 26.57 -10.42
C TRP A 276 -3.91 25.11 -10.88
N SER A 277 -4.94 24.79 -11.67
CA SER A 277 -4.93 23.53 -12.41
C SER A 277 -3.97 23.68 -13.59
N SER A 278 -2.81 23.04 -13.52
CA SER A 278 -2.04 22.78 -14.74
C SER A 278 -2.73 21.65 -15.48
N SER A 279 -3.46 21.98 -16.54
CA SER A 279 -3.82 21.01 -17.56
C SER A 279 -2.53 20.44 -18.14
N ILE A 280 -2.23 19.17 -17.84
CA ILE A 280 -1.21 18.40 -18.55
C ILE A 280 -1.74 18.19 -19.99
N PRO A 281 -0.93 18.43 -21.05
CA PRO A 281 -1.34 18.25 -22.44
C PRO A 281 -1.62 16.79 -22.81
#